data_AF-A0A5J6Z9F0-F1
#
_entry.id   AF-A0A5J6Z9F0-F1
#
_cell.length_a   1.000
_cell.length_b   1.000
_cell.length_c   1.000
_cell.angle_alpha   90.00
_cell.angle_beta   90.00
_cell.angle_gamma   90.00
#
_symmetry.space_group_name_H-M   'P 1'
#
loop_
_entity.id
_entity.type
_entity.pdbx_description
1 polymer ?
#
loop_
_entity_poly.entity_id
_entity_poly.type
_entity_poly.pdbx_seq_one_letter_code
_entity_poly.pdbx_strand_id
1 'polypeptide(L)'
;MREVTRKDEQLMTPSPEQDARCRDLLDAFYDYMDGYCEESKRARLQEHVDECPQCLESLGIEQQVRELLKKRCCEPAPQGLRTRIISELHVRYINVRRE
;
A
#
# COMPACT_ATOMS: atom_id res chain seq x y z
N MET A 1 -0.58 32.60 30.56
CA MET A 1 0.70 32.01 30.16
C MET A 1 0.92 30.76 30.99
N ARG A 2 0.77 29.57 30.40
CA ARG A 2 1.26 28.32 30.99
C ARG A 2 2.27 27.79 29.99
N GLU A 3 3.53 27.80 30.41
CA GLU A 3 4.65 27.36 29.61
C GLU A 3 4.53 25.86 29.40
N VAL A 4 4.21 25.45 28.17
CA VAL A 4 4.36 24.06 27.75
C VAL A 4 5.85 23.85 27.57
N THR A 5 6.49 23.28 28.58
CA THR A 5 7.91 22.94 28.51
C THR A 5 8.12 21.94 27.38
N ARG A 6 8.88 22.38 26.38
CA ARG A 6 9.48 21.66 25.26
C ARG A 6 10.32 20.48 25.76
N LYS A 7 9.67 19.42 26.24
CA LYS A 7 10.31 18.18 26.73
C LYS A 7 9.63 16.90 26.26
N ASP A 8 8.65 16.99 25.35
CA ASP A 8 8.04 15.86 24.66
C ASP A 8 8.44 15.80 23.17
N GLU A 9 9.64 16.30 22.84
CA GLU A 9 10.26 16.14 21.51
C GLU A 9 11.37 15.08 21.61
N GLN A 10 11.09 13.97 22.31
CA GLN A 10 11.94 12.77 22.24
C GLN A 10 11.66 12.06 20.93
N LEU A 11 12.35 12.56 19.91
CA LEU A 11 12.88 11.89 18.73
C LEU A 11 12.77 10.36 18.78
N MET A 12 11.69 9.82 18.22
CA MET A 12 11.57 8.39 17.89
C MET A 12 12.26 8.15 16.54
N THR A 13 13.57 8.39 16.49
CA THR A 13 14.38 8.02 15.32
C THR A 13 14.65 6.52 15.39
N PRO A 14 14.17 5.72 14.42
CA PRO A 14 14.45 4.29 14.38
C PRO A 14 15.96 4.05 14.30
N SER A 15 16.42 2.93 14.88
CA SER A 15 17.79 2.49 14.68
C SER A 15 18.00 2.17 13.18
N PRO A 16 19.23 2.34 12.65
CA PRO A 16 19.51 2.08 11.24
C PRO A 16 19.17 0.63 10.80
N GLU A 17 19.16 -0.32 11.73
CA GLU A 17 18.77 -1.71 11.48
C GLU A 17 17.24 -1.88 11.38
N GLN A 18 16.48 -1.15 12.19
CA GLN A 18 15.02 -1.14 12.09
C GLN A 18 14.59 -0.47 10.79
N ASP A 19 15.27 0.61 10.40
CA ASP A 19 15.07 1.29 9.12
C ASP A 19 15.34 0.41 7.88
N ALA A 20 16.28 -0.53 7.98
CA ALA A 20 16.53 -1.50 6.92
C ALA A 20 15.38 -2.51 6.81
N ARG A 21 14.98 -3.12 7.94
CA ARG A 21 13.86 -4.08 7.96
C ARG A 21 12.53 -3.47 7.53
N CYS A 22 12.25 -2.23 7.93
CA CYS A 22 11.05 -1.50 7.52
C CYS A 22 11.07 -1.21 6.00
N ARG A 23 12.23 -0.86 5.43
CA ARG A 23 12.38 -0.64 3.98
C ARG A 23 12.26 -1.91 3.17
N ASP A 24 12.82 -3.01 3.66
CA ASP A 24 12.77 -4.31 2.97
C ASP A 24 11.34 -4.86 2.82
N LEU A 25 10.41 -4.40 3.67
CA LEU A 25 9.00 -4.79 3.64
C LEU A 25 8.09 -3.80 2.90
N LEU A 26 8.63 -2.70 2.36
CA LEU A 26 7.84 -1.68 1.68
C LEU A 26 7.14 -2.23 0.43
N ASP A 27 7.80 -3.11 -0.32
CA ASP A 27 7.19 -3.75 -1.49
C ASP A 27 6.04 -4.68 -1.08
N ALA A 28 6.25 -5.49 -0.03
CA ALA A 28 5.21 -6.37 0.52
C ALA A 28 4.01 -5.57 1.06
N PHE A 29 4.28 -4.38 1.62
CA PHE A 29 3.27 -3.44 2.09
C PHE A 29 2.40 -2.92 0.93
N TYR A 30 2.99 -2.47 -0.18
CA TYR A 30 2.21 -2.01 -1.33
C TYR A 30 1.46 -3.16 -2.00
N ASP A 31 2.10 -4.32 -2.19
CA ASP A 31 1.45 -5.53 -2.69
C ASP A 31 0.23 -5.90 -1.83
N TYR A 32 0.35 -5.79 -0.50
CA TYR A 32 -0.72 -6.04 0.45
C TYR A 32 -1.89 -5.06 0.28
N MET A 33 -1.58 -3.77 0.19
CA MET A 33 -2.58 -2.71 0.06
C MET A 33 -3.32 -2.72 -1.29
N ASP A 34 -2.68 -3.26 -2.33
CA ASP A 34 -3.26 -3.39 -3.68
C ASP A 34 -3.94 -4.75 -3.92
N GLY A 35 -3.80 -5.71 -2.98
CA GLY A 35 -4.42 -7.03 -3.06
C GLY A 35 -3.65 -8.06 -3.89
N TYR A 36 -2.38 -7.78 -4.21
CA TYR A 36 -1.49 -8.66 -4.98
C TYR A 36 -0.48 -9.42 -4.12
N CYS A 37 -0.63 -9.38 -2.79
CA CYS A 37 0.32 -9.98 -1.87
C CYS A 37 0.19 -11.51 -1.79
N GLU A 38 1.30 -12.21 -2.00
CA GLU A 38 1.42 -13.63 -1.72
C GLU A 38 1.29 -13.92 -0.22
N GLU A 39 0.75 -15.09 0.15
CA GLU A 39 0.52 -15.47 1.54
C GLU A 39 1.79 -15.38 2.41
N SER A 40 2.94 -15.73 1.84
CA SER A 40 4.26 -15.67 2.50
C SER A 40 4.69 -14.24 2.82
N LYS A 41 4.46 -13.29 1.90
CA LYS A 41 4.74 -11.87 2.10
C LYS A 41 3.77 -11.26 3.11
N ARG A 42 2.50 -11.66 3.07
CA ARG A 42 1.48 -11.23 4.02
C ARG A 42 1.86 -11.60 5.46
N ALA A 43 2.26 -12.84 5.69
CA ALA A 43 2.67 -13.30 7.01
C ALA A 43 3.86 -12.50 7.56
N ARG A 44 4.89 -12.25 6.73
CA ARG A 44 6.06 -11.44 7.10
C ARG A 44 5.72 -10.00 7.42
N LEU A 45 4.84 -9.39 6.63
CA LEU A 45 4.37 -8.03 6.90
C LEU A 45 3.58 -7.96 8.22
N GLN A 46 2.72 -8.94 8.48
CA GLN A 46 1.93 -9.03 9.70
C GLN A 46 2.83 -9.11 10.94
N GLU A 47 3.79 -10.04 10.95
CA GLU A 47 4.77 -10.22 12.03
C GLU A 47 5.53 -8.91 12.30
N HIS A 48 5.97 -8.22 11.25
CA HIS A 48 6.68 -6.95 11.40
C HIS A 48 5.81 -5.83 11.97
N VAL A 49 4.57 -5.69 11.49
CA VAL A 49 3.65 -4.64 11.94
C VAL A 49 3.23 -4.86 13.40
N ASP A 50 3.13 -6.12 13.84
CA ASP A 50 2.84 -6.46 15.23
C ASP A 50 3.98 -6.06 16.19
N GLU A 51 5.23 -6.04 15.70
CA GLU A 51 6.42 -5.68 16.48
C GLU A 51 6.88 -4.22 16.29
N CYS A 52 6.41 -3.53 15.23
CA CYS A 52 6.87 -2.19 14.84
C CYS A 52 5.74 -1.15 14.89
N PRO A 53 5.66 -0.33 15.96
CA PRO A 53 4.64 0.71 16.11
C PRO A 53 4.62 1.74 14.98
N GLN A 54 5.79 2.07 14.41
CA GLN A 54 5.92 3.05 13.33
C GLN A 54 5.32 2.54 12.01
N CYS A 55 5.55 1.27 11.68
CA CYS A 55 4.95 0.64 10.51
C CYS A 55 3.44 0.42 10.71
N LEU A 56 2.99 0.10 11.94
CA LEU A 56 1.57 0.05 12.26
C LEU A 56 0.87 1.40 12.06
N GLU A 57 1.47 2.49 12.53
CA GLU A 57 0.96 3.85 12.32
C GLU A 57 0.92 4.18 10.83
N SER A 58 2.00 3.92 10.10
CA SER A 58 2.10 4.18 8.67
C SER A 58 1.04 3.40 7.86
N LEU A 59 0.81 2.13 8.21
CA LEU A 59 -0.24 1.30 7.63
C LEU A 59 -1.63 1.87 7.92
N GLY A 60 -1.86 2.36 9.14
CA GLY A 60 -3.10 3.03 9.52
C GLY A 60 -3.36 4.29 8.70
N ILE A 61 -2.35 5.13 8.52
CA ILE A 61 -2.43 6.35 7.71
C ILE A 61 -2.73 6.02 6.26
N GLU A 62 -2.00 5.08 5.65
CA GLU A 62 -2.20 4.69 4.25
C GLU A 62 -3.61 4.14 4.00
N GLN A 63 -4.15 3.33 4.92
CA GLN A 63 -5.54 2.86 4.84
C GLN A 63 -6.54 4.01 4.87
N GLN A 64 -6.37 4.98 5.77
CA GLN A 64 -7.24 6.15 5.87
C GLN A 64 -7.19 7.02 4.61
N VAL A 65 -6.01 7.23 4.04
CA VAL A 65 -5.83 7.97 2.78
C VAL A 65 -6.55 7.25 1.65
N ARG A 66 -6.35 5.94 1.51
CA ARG A 66 -7.04 5.14 0.47
C ARG A 66 -8.55 5.14 0.63
N GLU A 67 -9.07 5.07 1.86
CA GLU A 67 -10.50 5.21 2.10
C GLU A 67 -11.03 6.59 1.70
N LEU A 68 -10.30 7.65 2.02
CA LEU A 68 -10.66 9.01 1.64
C LEU A 68 -10.70 9.17 0.12
N LEU A 69 -9.67 8.67 -0.58
CA LEU A 69 -9.62 8.69 -2.03
C LEU A 69 -10.78 7.89 -2.64
N LYS A 70 -11.10 6.70 -2.13
CA LYS A 70 -12.27 5.92 -2.57
C LYS A 70 -13.58 6.69 -2.42
N LYS A 71 -13.75 7.44 -1.32
CA LYS A 71 -14.96 8.22 -1.05
C LYS A 71 -15.08 9.48 -1.92
N ARG A 72 -13.96 10.06 -2.37
CA ARG A 72 -13.93 11.38 -3.02
C ARG A 72 -13.58 11.36 -4.51
N CYS A 73 -12.86 10.34 -4.96
CA CYS A 73 -12.27 10.24 -6.30
C CYS A 73 -12.73 8.98 -7.03
N CYS A 74 -14.01 8.60 -6.89
CA CYS A 74 -14.59 7.47 -7.61
C CYS A 74 -15.62 7.98 -8.62
N GLU A 75 -15.16 8.20 -9.85
CA GLU A 75 -16.03 8.44 -11.00
C GLU A 75 -16.25 7.12 -11.76
N PRO A 76 -17.47 6.86 -12.27
CA PRO A 76 -17.72 5.67 -13.06
C PRO A 76 -16.84 5.68 -14.31
N ALA A 77 -16.22 4.53 -14.61
CA ALA A 77 -15.43 4.38 -15.82
C ALA A 77 -16.28 4.71 -17.06
N PRO A 78 -15.69 5.37 -18.10
CA PRO A 78 -16.42 5.70 -19.32
C PRO A 78 -17.05 4.47 -19.97
N GLN A 79 -18.29 4.58 -20.46
CA GLN A 79 -19.06 3.43 -20.99
C GLN A 79 -18.33 2.66 -22.11
N GLY A 80 -17.59 3.36 -22.98
CA GLY A 80 -16.84 2.74 -24.07
C GLY A 80 -15.54 2.06 -23.67
N LEU A 81 -15.05 2.27 -22.44
CA LEU A 81 -13.76 1.73 -22.00
C LEU A 81 -13.78 0.21 -21.94
N ARG A 82 -14.85 -0.37 -21.37
CA ARG A 82 -15.00 -1.83 -21.27
C ARG A 82 -14.95 -2.50 -22.64
N THR A 83 -15.67 -1.96 -23.61
CA THR A 83 -15.70 -2.48 -24.98
C THR A 83 -14.32 -2.48 -25.61
N ARG A 84 -13.57 -1.37 -25.48
CA ARG A 84 -12.19 -1.24 -26.00
C ARG A 84 -11.24 -2.24 -25.34
N ILE A 85 -11.31 -2.40 -24.02
CA ILE A 85 -10.47 -3.36 -23.29
C ILE A 85 -10.73 -4.79 -23.79
N ILE A 86 -12.01 -5.17 -23.90
CA ILE A 86 -12.38 -6.53 -24.35
C ILE A 86 -11.91 -6.78 -25.79
N SER A 87 -12.07 -5.81 -26.70
CA SER A 87 -11.62 -5.97 -28.08
C SER A 87 -10.11 -6.17 -28.18
N GLU A 88 -9.33 -5.38 -27.44
CA GLU A 88 -7.86 -5.48 -27.43
C GLU A 88 -7.39 -6.81 -26.83
N LEU A 89 -8.00 -7.25 -25.73
CA LEU A 89 -7.68 -8.55 -25.13
C LEU A 89 -7.98 -9.70 -26.08
N HIS A 90 -9.08 -9.63 -26.83
CA HIS A 90 -9.46 -10.66 -27.79
C HIS A 90 -8.46 -10.75 -28.96
N VAL A 91 -8.05 -9.60 -29.52
CA VAL A 91 -7.04 -9.55 -30.59
C VAL A 91 -5.72 -10.14 -30.12
N ARG A 92 -5.21 -9.70 -28.95
CA ARG A 92 -3.96 -10.24 -28.39
C ARG A 92 -4.04 -11.74 -28.15
N TYR A 93 -5.12 -12.24 -27.55
CA TYR A 93 -5.28 -13.66 -27.29
C TYR A 93 -5.28 -14.50 -28.58
N ILE A 94 -5.94 -14.02 -29.65
CA ILE A 94 -5.96 -14.71 -30.95
C ILE A 94 -4.55 -14.79 -31.54
N ASN A 95 -3.76 -13.72 -31.44
CA ASN A 95 -2.39 -13.69 -31.97
C ASN A 95 -1.49 -14.70 -31.24
N VAL A 96 -1.51 -14.69 -29.90
CA VAL A 96 -0.71 -15.62 -29.07
C VAL A 96 -1.04 -17.08 -29.36
N ARG A 97 -2.29 -17.42 -29.70
CA ARG A 97 -2.70 -18.80 -30.00
C ARG A 97 -2.37 -19.26 -31.43
N ARG A 98 -2.06 -18.34 -32.34
CA ARG A 98 -1.75 -18.66 -33.74
C ARG A 98 -0.25 -18.94 -33.96
N GLU A 99 0.58 -18.56 -33.01
CA GLU A 99 2.02 -18.86 -32.95
C GLU A 99 2.25 -20.20 -32.22
#